data_AF-W4Q7F6-F1
#
_entry.id   AF-W4Q7F6-F1
#
_cell.length_a   1.000
_cell.length_b   1.000
_cell.length_c   1.000
_cell.angle_alpha   90.00
_cell.angle_beta   90.00
_cell.angle_gamma   90.00
#
_symmetry.space_group_name_H-M   'P 1'
#
loop_
_entity.id
_entity.type
_entity.pdbx_description
1 polymer ?
#
loop_
_entity_poly.entity_id
_entity_poly.type
_entity_poly.pdbx_seq_one_letter_code
_entity_poly.pdbx_strand_id
1 'polypeptide(L)'
;MYRQPPAYQHPGEINTGTSFKSLHRERRHLGNDQELIHHIVEEHGMDAGMVIIAGHHAFVNVAPRADMNDEDKEKEMKKLRRALLREVPRYEVHVRDRNA
;
A
#
# COMPACT_ATOMS: atom_id res chain seq x y z
N MET A 1 9.05 -34.17 -17.29
CA MET A 1 8.85 -32.98 -18.16
C MET A 1 8.95 -31.74 -17.29
N TYR A 2 10.01 -30.93 -17.41
CA TYR A 2 10.17 -29.70 -16.65
C TYR A 2 9.82 -28.51 -17.54
N ARG A 3 8.88 -27.65 -17.09
CA ARG A 3 8.48 -26.42 -17.78
C ARG A 3 9.58 -25.38 -17.56
N GLN A 4 10.33 -25.04 -18.61
CA GLN A 4 11.24 -23.89 -18.56
C GLN A 4 10.42 -22.59 -18.47
N PRO A 5 10.74 -21.65 -17.56
CA PRO A 5 10.12 -20.33 -17.60
C PRO A 5 10.62 -19.55 -18.83
N PRO A 6 9.78 -18.70 -19.46
CA PRO A 6 10.23 -17.89 -20.58
C PRO A 6 11.27 -16.87 -20.08
N ALA A 7 12.50 -16.98 -20.58
CA ALA A 7 13.56 -16.02 -20.31
C ALA A 7 13.29 -14.74 -21.14
N TYR A 8 12.57 -13.78 -20.57
CA TYR A 8 12.55 -12.42 -21.08
C TYR A 8 13.89 -11.74 -20.72
N GLN A 9 14.95 -12.06 -21.46
CA GLN A 9 16.21 -11.32 -21.36
C GLN A 9 16.09 -10.06 -22.22
N HIS A 10 15.81 -8.93 -21.59
CA HIS A 10 15.84 -7.64 -22.26
C HIS A 10 17.31 -7.16 -22.38
N PRO A 11 17.81 -6.79 -23.56
CA PRO A 11 19.20 -6.31 -23.74
C PRO A 11 19.57 -5.09 -22.88
N GLY A 12 18.58 -4.36 -22.33
CA GLY A 12 18.78 -3.26 -21.39
C GLY A 12 19.12 -3.69 -19.96
N GLU A 13 19.12 -4.99 -19.66
CA GLU A 13 19.52 -5.57 -18.37
C GLU A 13 21.00 -6.00 -18.32
N ILE A 14 21.74 -5.77 -19.41
CA ILE A 14 23.19 -6.03 -19.48
C ILE A 14 23.94 -4.75 -19.06
N ASN A 15 24.63 -4.80 -17.92
CA ASN A 15 25.53 -3.71 -17.50
C ASN A 15 26.74 -3.63 -18.44
N THR A 16 26.76 -2.63 -19.32
CA THR A 16 27.87 -2.36 -20.26
C THR A 16 28.87 -1.31 -19.75
N GLY A 17 28.76 -0.85 -18.49
CA GLY A 17 29.64 0.18 -17.91
C GLY A 17 30.01 -0.09 -16.45
N THR A 18 31.05 0.61 -15.96
CA THR A 18 31.67 0.46 -14.62
C THR A 18 30.77 0.84 -13.44
N SER A 19 29.53 1.24 -13.68
CA SER A 19 28.54 1.50 -12.64
C SER A 19 27.71 0.25 -12.41
N PHE A 20 27.91 -0.41 -11.27
CA PHE A 20 27.03 -1.45 -10.76
C PHE A 20 25.62 -0.89 -10.57
N LYS A 21 24.77 -0.98 -11.60
CA LYS A 21 23.32 -0.83 -11.42
C LYS A 21 22.82 -2.18 -10.94
N SER A 22 22.42 -2.27 -9.67
CA SER A 22 21.81 -3.48 -9.12
C SER A 22 20.54 -3.82 -9.90
N LEU A 23 20.53 -4.99 -10.55
CA LEU A 23 19.38 -5.51 -11.28
C LEU A 23 18.20 -5.87 -10.36
N HIS A 24 18.46 -5.99 -9.05
CA HIS A 24 17.46 -6.14 -8.00
C HIS A 24 17.08 -4.78 -7.41
N ARG A 25 16.27 -4.01 -8.14
CA ARG A 25 15.44 -2.99 -7.48
C ARG A 25 14.10 -3.65 -7.17
N GLU A 26 13.82 -3.93 -5.89
CA GLU A 26 12.47 -4.31 -5.47
C GLU A 26 11.51 -3.21 -5.95
N ARG A 27 10.73 -3.53 -6.98
CA ARG A 27 9.69 -2.63 -7.47
C ARG A 27 8.50 -2.83 -6.55
N ARG A 28 8.03 -1.76 -5.91
CA ARG A 28 6.75 -1.78 -5.21
C ARG A 28 5.68 -2.30 -6.18
N HIS A 29 5.06 -3.41 -5.81
CA HIS A 29 3.94 -3.99 -6.52
C HIS A 29 2.66 -3.80 -5.70
N LEU A 30 1.52 -4.00 -6.35
CA LEU A 30 0.20 -3.73 -5.78
C LEU A 30 0.00 -4.36 -4.41
N GLY A 31 0.45 -5.61 -4.23
CA GLY A 31 0.39 -6.31 -2.94
C GLY A 31 1.14 -5.61 -1.82
N ASN A 32 2.38 -5.13 -2.07
CA ASN A 32 3.15 -4.40 -1.06
C ASN A 32 2.46 -3.09 -0.66
N ASP A 33 1.82 -2.42 -1.64
CA ASP A 33 1.09 -1.19 -1.36
C ASP A 33 -0.21 -1.49 -0.57
N GLN A 34 -0.89 -2.60 -0.85
CA GLN A 34 -2.04 -3.05 -0.06
C GLN A 34 -1.64 -3.41 1.38
N GLU A 35 -0.57 -4.17 1.57
CA GLU A 35 -0.03 -4.54 2.88
C GLU A 35 0.42 -3.31 3.67
N LEU A 36 1.10 -2.36 3.02
CA LEU A 36 1.50 -1.10 3.63
C LEU A 36 0.29 -0.28 4.10
N ILE A 37 -0.74 -0.15 3.27
CA ILE A 37 -1.98 0.54 3.65
C ILE A 37 -2.64 -0.16 4.84
N HIS A 38 -2.67 -1.50 4.84
CA HIS A 38 -3.21 -2.30 5.92
C HIS A 38 -2.48 -2.01 7.24
N HIS A 39 -1.14 -2.04 7.20
CA HIS A 39 -0.29 -1.78 8.35
C HIS A 39 -0.49 -0.38 8.94
N ILE A 40 -0.52 0.66 8.10
CA ILE A 40 -0.73 2.05 8.53
C ILE A 40 -2.07 2.22 9.25
N VAL A 41 -3.12 1.52 8.78
CA VAL A 41 -4.45 1.57 9.41
C VAL A 41 -4.43 0.91 10.79
N GLU A 42 -3.78 -0.25 10.91
CA GLU A 42 -3.65 -0.96 12.19
C GLU A 42 -2.82 -0.17 13.22
N GLU A 43 -1.75 0.52 12.79
CA GLU A 43 -0.95 1.39 13.66
C GLU A 43 -1.77 2.53 14.27
N HIS A 44 -2.83 2.96 13.59
CA HIS A 44 -3.77 3.98 14.07
C HIS A 44 -4.90 3.43 14.95
N GLY A 45 -4.81 2.16 15.39
CA GLY A 45 -5.78 1.55 16.29
C GLY A 45 -7.14 1.29 15.64
N MET A 46 -7.19 1.24 14.31
CA MET A 46 -8.37 0.88 13.53
C MET A 46 -8.16 -0.48 12.87
N ASP A 47 -9.23 -1.23 12.70
CA ASP A 47 -9.17 -2.49 11.97
C ASP A 47 -9.31 -2.21 10.48
N ALA A 48 -8.28 -2.59 9.72
CA ALA A 48 -8.28 -2.50 8.27
C ALA A 48 -9.18 -3.60 7.69
N GLY A 49 -10.27 -3.17 7.05
CA GLY A 49 -11.13 -4.05 6.29
C GLY A 49 -10.57 -4.29 4.89
N MET A 50 -11.42 -4.06 3.90
CA MET A 50 -11.08 -4.27 2.49
C MET A 50 -10.27 -3.10 1.93
N VAL A 51 -9.15 -3.41 1.28
CA VAL A 51 -8.29 -2.46 0.54
C VAL A 51 -8.32 -2.79 -0.95
N ILE A 52 -8.95 -1.92 -1.74
CA ILE A 52 -9.02 -2.06 -3.21
C ILE A 52 -8.20 -0.94 -3.83
N ILE A 53 -7.25 -1.30 -4.69
CA ILE A 53 -6.52 -0.34 -5.50
C ILE A 53 -6.99 -0.47 -6.96
N ALA A 54 -7.50 0.61 -7.51
CA ALA A 54 -7.98 0.70 -8.88
C ALA A 54 -7.32 1.89 -9.59
N GLY A 55 -6.30 1.62 -10.39
CA GLY A 55 -5.55 2.66 -11.10
C GLY A 55 -4.82 3.60 -10.12
N HIS A 56 -5.22 4.87 -10.10
CA HIS A 56 -4.69 5.89 -9.19
C HIS A 56 -5.46 6.00 -7.87
N HIS A 57 -6.57 5.28 -7.70
CA HIS A 57 -7.39 5.37 -6.49
C HIS A 57 -7.18 4.17 -5.57
N ALA A 58 -7.11 4.41 -4.27
CA ALA A 58 -7.10 3.36 -3.24
C ALA A 58 -8.31 3.54 -2.33
N PHE A 59 -9.20 2.55 -2.31
CA PHE A 59 -10.37 2.50 -1.43
C PHE A 59 -10.05 1.66 -0.21
N VAL A 60 -10.13 2.26 0.96
CA VAL A 60 -9.79 1.64 2.24
C VAL A 60 -11.02 1.69 3.12
N ASN A 61 -11.57 0.52 3.44
CA ASN A 61 -12.61 0.40 4.44
C ASN A 61 -11.96 0.21 5.80
N VAL A 62 -12.29 1.07 6.76
CA VAL A 62 -11.78 1.00 8.13
C VAL A 62 -12.92 0.83 9.11
N ALA A 63 -12.67 0.13 10.21
CA ALA A 63 -13.57 0.01 11.34
C ALA A 63 -12.85 0.47 12.61
N PRO A 64 -13.47 1.34 13.43
CA PRO A 64 -12.92 1.65 14.75
C PRO A 64 -12.98 0.40 15.63
N ARG A 65 -12.00 0.23 16.51
CA ARG A 65 -12.07 -0.79 17.56
C ARG A 65 -13.18 -0.46 18.56
N ALA A 66 -13.75 -1.50 19.17
CA ALA A 66 -14.93 -1.41 20.03
C ALA A 66 -14.75 -0.52 21.28
N ASP A 67 -13.52 -0.20 21.63
CA ASP A 67 -13.12 0.62 22.77
C ASP A 67 -12.84 2.09 22.42
N MET A 68 -12.94 2.49 21.15
CA MET A 68 -12.65 3.85 20.69
C MET A 68 -13.87 4.77 20.83
N ASN A 69 -13.71 5.90 21.52
CA ASN A 69 -14.72 6.95 21.62
C ASN A 69 -14.84 7.75 20.31
N ASP A 70 -15.99 8.38 20.06
CA ASP A 70 -16.26 9.12 18.82
C ASP A 70 -15.29 10.29 18.59
N GLU A 71 -14.89 11.00 19.65
CA GLU A 71 -13.88 12.08 19.56
C GLU A 71 -12.49 11.55 19.16
N ASP A 72 -12.09 10.40 19.73
CA ASP A 72 -10.80 9.78 19.43
C ASP A 72 -10.80 9.18 18.02
N LYS A 73 -11.94 8.63 17.59
CA LYS A 73 -12.15 8.13 16.23
C LYS A 73 -11.94 9.21 15.19
N GLU A 74 -12.54 10.40 15.33
CA GLU A 74 -12.36 11.47 14.35
C GLU A 74 -10.90 11.95 14.30
N LYS A 75 -10.26 12.06 15.48
CA LYS A 75 -8.86 12.46 15.60
C LYS A 75 -7.92 11.47 14.94
N GLU A 76 -8.09 10.18 15.20
CA GLU A 76 -7.28 9.13 14.57
C GLU A 76 -7.59 9.00 13.07
N MET A 77 -8.83 9.17 12.65
CA MET A 77 -9.20 9.19 11.22
C MET A 77 -8.46 10.30 10.46
N LYS A 78 -8.36 11.48 11.07
CA LYS A 78 -7.63 12.62 10.48
C LYS A 78 -6.13 12.38 10.42
N LYS A 79 -5.56 11.72 11.44
CA LYS A 79 -4.15 11.33 11.45
C LYS A 79 -3.86 10.25 10.40
N LEU A 80 -4.70 9.22 10.33
CA LEU A 80 -4.64 8.14 9.36
C LEU A 80 -4.64 8.67 7.93
N ARG A 81 -5.58 9.58 7.59
CA ARG A 81 -5.60 10.22 6.26
C ARG A 81 -4.30 10.94 5.93
N ARG A 82 -3.70 11.65 6.89
CA ARG A 82 -2.41 12.32 6.70
C ARG A 82 -1.25 11.34 6.54
N ALA A 83 -1.24 10.25 7.31
CA ALA A 83 -0.23 9.21 7.22
C ALA A 83 -0.30 8.52 5.85
N LEU A 84 -1.49 8.13 5.40
CA LEU A 84 -1.71 7.51 4.09
C LEU A 84 -1.26 8.41 2.92
N LEU A 85 -1.56 9.71 2.99
CA LEU A 85 -1.09 10.69 2.00
C LEU A 85 0.45 10.83 1.97
N ARG A 86 1.13 10.65 3.10
CA ARG A 86 2.58 10.77 3.22
C ARG A 86 3.30 9.52 2.75
N GLU A 87 2.84 8.34 3.19
CA GLU A 87 3.51 7.06 2.93
C GLU A 87 3.17 6.49 1.55
N VAL A 88 1.97 6.81 1.04
CA VAL A 88 1.45 6.28 -0.23
C VAL A 88 0.99 7.41 -1.17
N PRO A 89 1.86 8.39 -1.50
CA PRO A 89 1.49 9.57 -2.29
C PRO A 89 1.11 9.24 -3.75
N ARG A 90 1.36 8.00 -4.17
CA ARG A 90 1.02 7.51 -5.52
C ARG A 90 -0.48 7.36 -5.72
N TYR A 91 -1.28 7.22 -4.66
CA TYR A 91 -2.71 6.97 -4.77
C TYR A 91 -3.53 8.09 -4.12
N GLU A 92 -4.68 8.37 -4.72
CA GLU A 92 -5.73 9.13 -4.06
C GLU A 92 -6.49 8.17 -3.12
N VAL A 93 -6.30 8.36 -1.82
CA VAL A 93 -6.79 7.43 -0.80
C VAL A 93 -8.17 7.85 -0.30
N HIS A 94 -9.15 6.99 -0.57
CA HIS A 94 -10.54 7.11 -0.15
C HIS A 94 -10.78 6.24 1.07
N VAL A 95 -10.79 6.86 2.26
CA VAL A 95 -11.06 6.16 3.51
C VAL A 95 -12.56 6.22 3.82
N ARG A 96 -13.20 5.04 3.88
CA ARG A 96 -14.61 4.88 4.28
C ARG A 96 -14.72 4.16 5.60
N ASP A 97 -15.55 4.68 6.47
CA ASP A 97 -15.95 3.99 7.69
C ASP A 97 -17.05 2.97 7.35
N ARG A 98 -16.87 1.71 7.78
CA ARG A 98 -17.83 0.65 7.54
C ARG A 98 -19.14 0.82 8.32
N ASN A 99 -19.12 1.60 9.41
CA ASN A 99 -20.25 1.77 10.33
C ASN A 99 -20.94 3.14 10.20
N ALA A 100 -20.56 3.97 9.22
CA ALA A 100 -21.15 5.29 8.96
C ALA A 100 -22.32 5.24 7.98
#